data_AF-A0AAP7DER4-F1
#
_entry.id   AF-A0AAP7DER4-F1
#
_cell.length_a   1.000
_cell.length_b   1.000
_cell.length_c   1.000
_cell.angle_alpha   90.00
_cell.angle_beta   90.00
_cell.angle_gamma   90.00
#
_symmetry.space_group_name_H-M   'P 1'
#
loop_
_entity.id
_entity.type
_entity.pdbx_description
1 polymer ?
#
loop_
_entity_poly.entity_id
_entity_poly.type
_entity_poly.pdbx_seq_one_letter_code
_entity_poly.pdbx_strand_id
1 'polypeptide(L)'
;MEKIDYSIAYRDTKTLFALSLNVFIGDWIDNNDKKSVYYERMKKALAITNKICDGQIATTFSEHEAILKELVSCSELFCEAIAETTDYHKYLPFKSYLETLSNKER
;
A
#
# COMPACT_ATOMS: atom_id res chain seq x y z
N MET A 1 -7.02 4.23 -35.32
CA MET A 1 -6.48 3.56 -34.11
C MET A 1 -7.59 3.53 -33.09
N GLU A 2 -8.06 2.33 -32.71
CA GLU A 2 -8.91 2.20 -31.52
C GLU A 2 -8.09 2.58 -30.28
N LYS A 3 -8.69 3.38 -29.40
CA LYS A 3 -8.07 3.79 -28.14
C LYS A 3 -8.35 2.69 -27.13
N ILE A 4 -7.31 2.02 -26.66
CA ILE A 4 -7.44 0.97 -25.63
C ILE A 4 -7.89 1.64 -24.33
N ASP A 5 -8.99 1.18 -23.75
CA ASP A 5 -9.50 1.62 -22.46
C ASP A 5 -8.84 0.81 -21.33
N TYR A 6 -8.00 1.47 -20.54
CA TYR A 6 -7.28 0.88 -19.40
C TYR A 6 -7.97 1.14 -18.06
N SER A 7 -9.16 1.76 -18.03
CA SER A 7 -9.85 2.16 -16.78
C SER A 7 -10.07 0.99 -15.81
N ILE A 8 -10.42 -0.19 -16.36
CA ILE A 8 -10.61 -1.43 -15.59
C ILE A 8 -9.29 -1.90 -14.96
N ALA A 9 -8.20 -1.91 -15.73
CA ALA A 9 -6.89 -2.34 -15.23
C ALA A 9 -6.37 -1.40 -14.12
N TYR A 10 -6.57 -0.09 -14.28
CA TYR A 10 -6.22 0.89 -13.25
C TYR A 10 -7.06 0.72 -11.98
N ARG A 11 -8.36 0.44 -12.12
CA ARG A 11 -9.23 0.11 -10.98
C ARG A 11 -8.72 -1.10 -10.23
N ASP A 12 -8.48 -2.21 -10.92
CA ASP A 12 -8.12 -3.47 -10.28
C ASP A 12 -6.77 -3.35 -9.58
N THR A 13 -5.80 -2.66 -10.20
CA THR A 13 -4.50 -2.38 -9.60
C THR A 13 -4.62 -1.54 -8.33
N LYS A 14 -5.39 -0.44 -8.34
CA LYS A 14 -5.55 0.39 -7.14
C LYS A 14 -6.23 -0.38 -6.00
N THR A 15 -7.24 -1.19 -6.31
CA THR A 15 -7.99 -1.94 -5.30
C THR A 15 -7.11 -3.03 -4.70
N LEU A 16 -6.36 -3.76 -5.51
CA LEU A 16 -5.42 -4.78 -5.01
C LEU A 16 -4.33 -4.16 -4.13
N PHE A 17 -3.79 -3.00 -4.52
CA PHE A 17 -2.76 -2.32 -3.72
C PHE A 17 -3.34 -1.80 -2.39
N ALA A 18 -4.50 -1.14 -2.44
CA ALA A 18 -5.19 -0.65 -1.24
C ALA A 18 -5.53 -1.79 -0.27
N LEU A 19 -6.08 -2.91 -0.77
CA LEU A 19 -6.40 -4.08 0.04
C LEU A 19 -5.15 -4.69 0.69
N SER A 20 -4.05 -4.78 -0.05
CA SER A 20 -2.79 -5.30 0.47
C SER A 20 -2.29 -4.43 1.63
N LEU A 21 -2.24 -3.11 1.43
CA LEU A 21 -1.85 -2.18 2.49
C LEU A 21 -2.81 -2.23 3.68
N ASN A 22 -4.11 -2.38 3.45
CA ASN A 22 -5.11 -2.47 4.50
C ASN A 22 -4.82 -3.63 5.46
N VAL A 23 -4.56 -4.82 4.92
CA VAL A 23 -4.24 -6.02 5.71
C VAL A 23 -2.96 -5.81 6.52
N PHE A 24 -1.89 -5.33 5.89
CA PHE A 24 -0.60 -5.17 6.57
C PHE A 24 -0.61 -4.06 7.62
N ILE A 25 -1.27 -2.94 7.33
CA ILE A 25 -1.41 -1.83 8.28
C ILE A 25 -2.28 -2.27 9.46
N GLY A 26 -3.38 -2.99 9.20
CA GLY A 26 -4.27 -3.52 10.24
C GLY A 26 -3.51 -4.46 11.18
N ASP A 27 -2.81 -5.44 10.63
CA ASP A 27 -1.99 -6.38 11.41
C ASP A 27 -0.91 -5.64 12.21
N TRP A 28 -0.24 -4.65 11.61
CA TRP A 28 0.75 -3.86 12.34
C TRP A 28 0.13 -3.09 13.50
N ILE A 29 -1.05 -2.48 13.33
CA ILE A 29 -1.74 -1.76 14.40
C ILE A 29 -2.12 -2.69 15.55
N ASP A 30 -2.61 -3.89 15.24
CA ASP A 30 -3.06 -4.85 16.25
C ASP A 30 -1.89 -5.43 17.08
N ASN A 31 -0.70 -5.51 16.48
CA ASN A 31 0.46 -6.17 17.09
C ASN A 31 1.53 -5.21 17.67
N ASN A 32 1.38 -3.89 17.55
CA ASN A 32 2.38 -2.92 18.01
C ASN A 32 1.92 -2.03 19.17
N ASP A 33 2.89 -1.40 19.85
CA ASP A 33 2.61 -0.49 20.98
C ASP A 33 1.84 0.75 20.50
N LYS A 34 0.72 1.03 21.17
CA LYS A 34 -0.11 2.23 20.96
C LYS A 34 0.63 3.53 21.24
N LYS A 35 1.76 3.48 21.96
CA LYS A 35 2.65 4.62 22.20
C LYS A 35 3.65 4.87 21.07
N SER A 36 3.72 4.00 20.06
CA SER A 36 4.55 4.23 18.88
C SER A 36 4.19 5.56 18.20
N VAL A 37 5.20 6.32 17.78
CA VAL A 37 5.01 7.57 17.03
C VAL A 37 4.28 7.35 15.70
N TYR A 38 4.24 6.10 15.20
CA TYR A 38 3.55 5.71 13.98
C TYR A 38 2.10 5.30 14.20
N TYR A 39 1.66 5.01 15.43
CA TYR A 39 0.35 4.38 15.67
C TYR A 39 -0.83 5.18 15.09
N GLU A 40 -0.90 6.49 15.39
CA GLU A 40 -1.96 7.35 14.85
C GLU A 40 -1.78 7.64 13.35
N ARG A 41 -0.54 7.63 12.84
CA ARG A 41 -0.26 7.77 11.39
C ARG A 41 -0.77 6.54 10.64
N MET A 42 -0.55 5.34 11.19
CA MET A 42 -0.98 4.06 10.63
C MET A 42 -2.50 3.94 10.63
N LYS A 43 -3.19 4.37 11.69
CA LYS A 43 -4.66 4.45 11.69
C LYS A 43 -5.21 5.36 10.58
N LYS A 44 -4.56 6.48 10.31
CA LYS A 44 -4.94 7.37 9.19
C LYS A 44 -4.71 6.68 7.84
N ALA A 45 -3.58 6.00 7.66
CA ALA A 45 -3.31 5.25 6.45
C ALA A 45 -4.32 4.11 6.23
N LEU A 46 -4.72 3.41 7.29
CA LEU A 46 -5.79 2.40 7.22
C LEU A 46 -7.13 3.01 6.78
N ALA A 47 -7.47 4.18 7.28
CA ALA A 47 -8.69 4.88 6.87
C ALA A 47 -8.65 5.29 5.38
N ILE A 48 -7.48 5.74 4.89
CA ILE A 48 -7.28 6.07 3.47
C ILE A 48 -7.45 4.83 2.59
N THR A 49 -6.79 3.72 2.94
CA THR A 49 -6.88 2.49 2.13
C THR A 49 -8.30 1.91 2.12
N ASN A 50 -9.01 1.92 3.26
CA ASN A 50 -10.44 1.55 3.31
C ASN A 50 -11.28 2.39 2.35
N LYS A 51 -11.13 3.72 2.41
CA LYS A 51 -11.87 4.65 1.53
C LYS A 51 -11.58 4.38 0.04
N ILE A 52 -10.35 4.03 -0.31
CA ILE A 52 -9.95 3.72 -1.70
C ILE A 52 -10.55 2.38 -2.16
N CYS A 53 -10.61 1.37 -1.28
CA CYS A 53 -11.26 0.08 -1.56
C CYS A 53 -12.76 0.24 -1.83
N ASP A 54 -13.44 1.07 -1.03
CA ASP A 54 -14.89 1.31 -1.13
C ASP A 54 -15.25 2.37 -2.19
N GLY A 55 -14.25 3.07 -2.73
CA GLY A 55 -14.41 4.21 -3.62
C GLY A 55 -14.79 3.82 -5.06
N GLN A 56 -15.48 4.73 -5.75
CA GLN A 56 -15.82 4.57 -7.15
C GLN A 56 -14.58 4.51 -8.07
N ILE A 57 -14.78 4.03 -9.30
CA ILE A 57 -13.75 4.05 -10.34
C ILE A 57 -13.43 5.51 -10.66
N ALA A 58 -12.15 5.88 -10.61
CA ALA A 58 -11.72 7.19 -11.06
C ALA A 58 -12.02 7.29 -12.56
N THR A 59 -12.60 8.41 -12.99
CA THR A 59 -13.04 8.58 -14.40
C THR A 59 -12.04 9.38 -15.21
N THR A 60 -11.05 9.98 -14.54
CA THR A 60 -9.99 10.76 -15.16
C THR A 60 -8.61 10.24 -14.78
N PHE A 61 -7.63 10.47 -15.67
CA PHE A 61 -6.24 10.14 -15.41
C PHE A 61 -5.69 10.86 -14.16
N SER A 62 -6.06 12.12 -13.95
CA SER A 62 -5.60 12.91 -12.81
C SER A 62 -6.09 12.36 -11.47
N GLU A 63 -7.34 11.87 -11.40
CA GLU A 63 -7.86 11.19 -10.21
C GLU A 63 -7.13 9.87 -9.94
N HIS A 64 -6.81 9.10 -10.98
CA HIS A 64 -6.01 7.88 -10.83
C HIS A 64 -4.61 8.19 -10.29
N GLU A 65 -3.94 9.21 -10.82
CA GLU A 65 -2.62 9.63 -10.36
C GLU A 65 -2.64 10.08 -8.89
N ALA A 66 -3.68 10.83 -8.48
CA ALA A 66 -3.85 11.25 -7.10
C ALA A 66 -4.02 10.06 -6.14
N ILE A 67 -4.86 9.08 -6.50
CA ILE A 67 -5.05 7.86 -5.70
C ILE A 67 -3.75 7.06 -5.58
N LEU A 68 -3.01 6.92 -6.68
CA LEU A 68 -1.73 6.20 -6.65
C LEU A 68 -0.71 6.89 -5.74
N LYS A 69 -0.64 8.23 -5.76
CA LYS A 69 0.23 8.99 -4.85
C LYS A 69 -0.16 8.76 -3.38
N GLU A 70 -1.45 8.77 -3.06
CA GLU A 70 -1.93 8.47 -1.70
C GLU A 70 -1.54 7.05 -1.25
N LEU A 71 -1.70 6.05 -2.14
CA LEU A 71 -1.32 4.67 -1.86
C LEU A 71 0.21 4.51 -1.66
N VAL A 72 1.01 5.18 -2.49
CA VAL A 72 2.46 5.19 -2.34
C VAL A 72 2.86 5.81 -1.00
N SER A 73 2.29 6.95 -0.60
CA SER A 73 2.57 7.55 0.71
C SER A 73 2.16 6.64 1.89
N CYS A 74 1.06 5.90 1.77
CA CYS A 74 0.69 4.89 2.77
C CYS A 74 1.70 3.74 2.83
N SER A 75 2.20 3.30 1.68
CA SER A 75 3.24 2.27 1.58
C SER A 75 4.57 2.73 2.17
N GLU A 76 4.99 3.97 1.90
CA GLU A 76 6.22 4.55 2.44
C GLU A 76 6.16 4.65 3.97
N LEU A 77 5.04 5.13 4.50
CA LEU A 77 4.78 5.15 5.94
C LEU A 77 4.86 3.75 6.55
N PHE A 78 4.25 2.75 5.89
CA PHE A 78 4.29 1.38 6.36
C PHE A 78 5.72 0.84 6.39
N CYS A 79 6.49 1.06 5.33
CA CYS A 79 7.91 0.69 5.24
C CYS A 79 8.74 1.35 6.35
N GLU A 80 8.52 2.64 6.61
CA GLU A 80 9.16 3.39 7.71
C GLU A 80 8.84 2.74 9.07
N ALA A 81 7.56 2.45 9.33
CA ALA A 81 7.11 1.85 10.58
C ALA A 81 7.65 0.42 10.80
N ILE A 82 7.68 -0.42 9.76
CA ILE A 82 8.19 -1.79 9.90
C ILE A 82 9.70 -1.83 10.06
N ALA A 83 10.47 -0.90 9.46
CA ALA A 83 11.93 -0.86 9.60
C ALA A 83 12.37 -0.65 11.06
N GLU A 84 11.56 0.05 11.86
CA GLU A 84 11.79 0.24 13.29
C GLU A 84 11.26 -0.92 14.14
N THR A 85 10.55 -1.88 13.55
CA THR A 85 10.01 -3.04 14.25
C THR A 85 11.04 -4.17 14.25
N THR A 86 11.38 -4.71 15.42
CA THR A 86 12.37 -5.81 15.58
C THR A 86 12.01 -7.09 14.83
N ASP A 87 10.74 -7.27 14.50
CA ASP A 87 10.22 -8.41 13.77
C ASP A 87 9.64 -7.96 12.42
N TYR A 88 10.32 -7.07 11.69
CA TYR A 88 9.85 -6.64 10.37
C TYR A 88 9.71 -7.79 9.36
N HIS A 89 10.31 -8.95 9.67
CA HIS A 89 10.37 -10.11 8.80
C HIS A 89 9.02 -10.73 8.43
N LYS A 90 8.01 -10.59 9.30
CA LYS A 90 6.62 -11.01 9.04
C LYS A 90 5.92 -10.20 7.93
N TYR A 91 6.41 -9.00 7.63
CA TYR A 91 5.87 -8.13 6.59
C TYR A 91 6.64 -8.22 5.26
N LEU A 92 7.48 -9.24 5.11
CA LEU A 92 8.35 -9.46 3.96
C LEU A 92 7.85 -10.39 2.83
N PRO A 93 6.56 -10.50 2.49
CA PRO A 93 6.19 -10.91 1.13
C PRO A 93 6.91 -10.04 0.06
N PHE A 94 7.37 -8.84 0.44
CA PHE A 94 8.19 -7.94 -0.38
C PHE A 94 9.72 -8.18 -0.32
N LYS A 95 10.30 -8.75 0.74
CA LYS A 95 11.77 -9.02 0.75
C LYS A 95 12.13 -10.18 -0.14
N SER A 96 11.34 -11.26 -0.15
CA SER A 96 11.60 -12.38 -1.06
C SER A 96 11.52 -11.93 -2.53
N TYR A 97 10.61 -11.02 -2.87
CA TYR A 97 10.52 -10.42 -4.20
C TYR A 97 11.72 -9.51 -4.53
N LEU A 98 12.16 -8.65 -3.59
CA LEU A 98 13.33 -7.78 -3.77
C LEU A 98 14.66 -8.56 -3.82
N GLU A 99 14.82 -9.62 -3.02
CA GLU A 99 15.97 -10.53 -3.07
C GLU A 99 16.00 -11.36 -4.37
N THR A 100 14.82 -11.68 -4.94
CA THR A 100 14.73 -12.36 -6.23
C THR A 100 15.12 -11.44 -7.40
N LEU A 101 14.85 -10.14 -7.29
CA LEU A 101 15.29 -9.14 -8.29
C LEU A 101 16.80 -8.87 -8.20
N SER A 102 17.37 -8.73 -7.01
CA SER A 102 18.81 -8.48 -6.84
C SER A 102 19.70 -9.66 -7.24
N ASN A 103 19.19 -10.89 -7.14
CA ASN A 103 19.91 -12.10 -7.52
C ASN A 103 19.83 -12.43 -9.02
N LYS A 104 19.03 -11.70 -9.81
CA LYS A 104 18.98 -11.83 -11.28
C LYS A 104 19.89 -10.84 -12.02
N GLU A 105 20.44 -9.84 -11.32
CA GLU A 105 21.43 -8.88 -11.86
C GLU A 105 22.89 -9.27 -11.50
N ARG A 106 23.10 -10.44 -10.91
CA ARG A 106 24.40 -11.10 -10.73
C ARG A 106 24.50 -12.31 -11.64
#